data_AF-A0A8S3AQ56-F1
#
_entry.id   AF-A0A8S3AQ56-F1
#
_cell.length_a   1.000
_cell.length_b   1.000
_cell.length_c   1.000
_cell.angle_alpha   90.00
_cell.angle_beta   90.00
_cell.angle_gamma   90.00
#
_symmetry.space_group_name_H-M   'P 1'
#
loop_
_entity.id
_entity.type
_entity.pdbx_description
1 polymer ?
#
loop_
_entity_poly.entity_id
_entity_poly.type
_entity_poly.pdbx_seq_one_letter_code
_entity_poly.pdbx_strand_id
1 'polypeptide(L)'
;DLINENIDGESLLSNLDDCLEQVFKTTSIEGRAQLKHILTEYQTRWSNYNIKQKQLKQMIHNVKIDRMEIDETLNEINDWITEHRFKLDELTNNLSLRDENRKRLYQLKCFSNDINVKQTLLNTLKEKILDNDRFDLIQQVLQEFQEELRVKTNELEEFVRTQILIEDSKQSIMEKLKFFMDRLSLCTKTDCDLDTLQSRLSKIEEYKIELEDLEKDFNQSYEQYQSIIEYNLNSTVKLNYQQNFEQMHLVIDNGKQTIERAILELKHLCDIWYQYEKHNKTFVSWLNQTENQLTAFIATNGDDDECTIDYLNQLSETIANKDKQLKQLEELESLVNDYDWSRQAHNTSILRERIIVLLGQCNSQLERAQQAVNFNQQWQSLLAIIHTSFGTYQEQLMEIHQEQKLLIHLDAIQNIQQSRLKCEQNMKQLETLATSGFTHSTKKESIRTQIRSLKIQLNELNELFSTIQQDLRTRSQACELVQTCIDEINQFLDSLEIHSNDNEILSLTWIQYLRFE
;
A
#
# COMPACT_ATOMS: atom_id res chain seq x y z
N ASP A 1 -7.98 114.40 -16.36
CA ASP A 1 -9.10 115.27 -16.76
C ASP A 1 -9.94 115.70 -15.57
N LEU A 2 -10.78 114.84 -14.98
CA LEU A 2 -11.62 115.19 -13.82
C LEU A 2 -10.85 115.77 -12.60
N ILE A 3 -9.60 115.34 -12.34
CA ILE A 3 -8.77 115.91 -11.26
C ILE A 3 -8.35 117.35 -11.59
N ASN A 4 -8.01 117.63 -12.84
CA ASN A 4 -7.59 118.95 -13.29
C ASN A 4 -8.78 119.91 -13.31
N GLU A 5 -9.95 119.45 -13.75
CA GLU A 5 -11.20 120.22 -13.67
C GLU A 5 -11.56 120.61 -12.23
N ASN A 6 -11.23 119.77 -11.24
CA ASN A 6 -11.47 120.08 -9.82
C ASN A 6 -10.54 121.21 -9.32
N ILE A 7 -9.26 121.16 -9.67
CA ILE A 7 -8.30 122.21 -9.33
C ILE A 7 -8.71 123.55 -9.98
N ASP A 8 -9.11 123.50 -11.24
CA ASP A 8 -9.54 124.68 -11.99
C ASP A 8 -10.84 125.27 -11.43
N GLY A 9 -11.81 124.43 -11.05
CA GLY A 9 -13.07 124.90 -10.47
C GLY A 9 -12.95 125.47 -9.06
N GLU A 10 -12.06 124.92 -8.22
CA GLU A 10 -11.71 125.53 -6.93
C GLU A 10 -11.03 126.89 -7.11
N SER A 11 -10.11 127.00 -8.09
CA SER A 11 -9.47 128.28 -8.44
C SER A 11 -10.49 129.31 -8.94
N LEU A 12 -11.43 128.91 -9.80
CA LEU A 12 -12.49 129.79 -10.31
C LEU A 12 -13.44 130.27 -9.22
N LEU A 13 -13.79 129.42 -8.24
CA LEU A 13 -14.62 129.83 -7.10
C LEU A 13 -13.88 130.77 -6.15
N SER A 14 -12.59 130.54 -5.91
CA SER A 14 -11.74 131.46 -5.12
C SER A 14 -11.65 132.82 -5.80
N ASN A 15 -11.38 132.84 -7.11
CA ASN A 15 -11.32 134.07 -7.90
C ASN A 15 -12.66 134.80 -7.92
N LEU A 16 -13.79 134.07 -7.96
CA LEU A 16 -15.13 134.65 -7.92
C LEU A 16 -15.42 135.31 -6.58
N ASP A 17 -15.00 134.70 -5.47
CA ASP A 17 -15.13 135.27 -4.12
C ASP A 17 -14.32 136.57 -3.99
N ASP A 18 -13.06 136.56 -4.45
CA ASP A 18 -12.18 137.75 -4.50
C ASP A 18 -12.78 138.89 -5.35
N CYS A 19 -13.38 138.55 -6.51
CA CYS A 19 -14.06 139.53 -7.36
C CYS A 19 -15.32 140.10 -6.70
N LEU A 20 -16.08 139.27 -5.98
CA LEU A 20 -17.29 139.69 -5.27
C LEU A 20 -16.96 140.67 -4.14
N GLU A 21 -15.84 140.51 -3.43
CA GLU A 21 -15.39 141.48 -2.43
C GLU A 21 -15.16 142.89 -3.01
N GLN A 22 -14.65 142.95 -4.25
CA GLN A 22 -14.45 144.23 -4.95
C GLN A 22 -15.79 144.85 -5.37
N VAL A 23 -16.70 144.03 -5.92
CA VAL A 23 -18.02 144.47 -6.40
C VAL A 23 -18.97 144.85 -5.24
N PHE A 24 -18.81 144.26 -4.05
CA PHE A 24 -19.63 144.59 -2.88
C PHE A 24 -19.47 146.04 -2.40
N LYS A 25 -18.33 146.68 -2.67
CA LYS A 25 -18.09 148.09 -2.29
C LYS A 25 -19.02 149.06 -3.01
N THR A 26 -19.52 148.70 -4.20
CA THR A 26 -20.33 149.57 -5.08
C THR A 26 -21.75 149.07 -5.30
N THR A 27 -22.11 147.90 -4.78
CA THR A 27 -23.43 147.27 -4.98
C THR A 27 -24.42 147.64 -3.86
N SER A 28 -25.71 147.72 -4.16
CA SER A 28 -26.79 147.90 -3.17
C SER A 28 -26.87 146.73 -2.19
N ILE A 29 -27.47 146.94 -1.02
CA ILE A 29 -27.61 145.90 0.02
C ILE A 29 -28.35 144.67 -0.52
N GLU A 30 -29.45 144.88 -1.25
CA GLU A 30 -30.24 143.83 -1.92
C GLU A 30 -29.39 143.04 -2.93
N GLY A 31 -28.62 143.73 -3.78
CA GLY A 31 -27.77 143.09 -4.77
C GLY A 31 -26.62 142.30 -4.15
N ARG A 32 -26.04 142.77 -3.04
CA ARG A 32 -25.05 141.99 -2.27
C ARG A 32 -25.65 140.70 -1.70
N ALA A 33 -26.88 140.75 -1.19
CA ALA A 33 -27.56 139.57 -0.67
C ALA A 33 -27.82 138.53 -1.78
N GLN A 34 -28.27 138.97 -2.95
CA GLN A 34 -28.47 138.09 -4.11
C GLN A 34 -27.15 137.49 -4.63
N LEU A 35 -26.09 138.29 -4.77
CA LEU A 35 -24.77 137.81 -5.20
C LEU A 35 -24.17 136.82 -4.19
N LYS A 36 -24.31 137.06 -2.88
CA LYS A 36 -23.94 136.09 -1.84
C LYS A 36 -24.73 134.80 -1.96
N HIS A 37 -26.05 134.88 -2.16
CA HIS A 37 -26.89 133.71 -2.35
C HIS A 37 -26.43 132.88 -3.57
N ILE A 38 -26.17 133.53 -4.71
CA ILE A 38 -25.68 132.87 -5.93
C ILE A 38 -24.31 132.22 -5.69
N LEU A 39 -23.37 132.91 -5.04
CA LEU A 39 -22.07 132.34 -4.68
C LEU A 39 -22.23 131.11 -3.78
N THR A 40 -23.07 131.18 -2.75
CA THR A 40 -23.35 130.04 -1.85
C THR A 40 -24.00 128.87 -2.60
N GLU A 41 -24.86 129.14 -3.58
CA GLU A 41 -25.43 128.12 -4.45
C GLU A 41 -24.36 127.44 -5.30
N TYR A 42 -23.46 128.20 -5.93
CA TYR A 42 -22.34 127.66 -6.70
C TYR A 42 -21.36 126.87 -5.83
N GLN A 43 -21.01 127.37 -4.64
CA GLN A 43 -20.19 126.65 -3.65
C GLN A 43 -20.85 125.33 -3.24
N THR A 44 -22.17 125.31 -3.05
CA THR A 44 -22.92 124.10 -2.70
C THR A 44 -22.94 123.10 -3.87
N ARG A 45 -23.23 123.56 -5.09
CA ARG A 45 -23.21 122.72 -6.31
C ARG A 45 -21.83 122.12 -6.55
N TRP A 46 -20.77 122.92 -6.38
CA TRP A 46 -19.39 122.47 -6.52
C TRP A 46 -19.00 121.45 -5.44
N SER A 47 -19.35 121.70 -4.18
CA SER A 47 -19.15 120.75 -3.09
C SER A 47 -19.85 119.41 -3.38
N ASN A 48 -21.09 119.45 -3.88
CA ASN A 48 -21.82 118.24 -4.30
C ASN A 48 -21.14 117.52 -5.48
N TYR A 49 -20.62 118.26 -6.46
CA TYR A 49 -19.83 117.69 -7.56
C TYR A 49 -18.59 116.98 -7.02
N ASN A 50 -17.83 117.61 -6.14
CA ASN A 50 -16.64 117.03 -5.52
C ASN A 50 -16.94 115.79 -4.68
N ILE A 51 -18.07 115.76 -3.96
CA ILE A 51 -18.54 114.57 -3.24
C ILE A 51 -18.84 113.44 -4.23
N LYS A 52 -19.62 113.69 -5.28
CA LYS A 52 -19.94 112.69 -6.31
C LYS A 52 -18.69 112.19 -7.03
N GLN A 53 -17.74 113.08 -7.32
CA GLN A 53 -16.48 112.73 -7.94
C GLN A 53 -15.64 111.81 -7.04
N LYS A 54 -15.56 112.10 -5.73
CA LYS A 54 -14.88 111.23 -4.76
C LYS A 54 -15.55 109.87 -4.66
N GLN A 55 -16.88 109.82 -4.61
CA GLN A 55 -17.66 108.58 -4.64
C GLN A 55 -17.40 107.77 -5.91
N LEU A 56 -17.40 108.41 -7.09
CA LEU A 56 -17.10 107.75 -8.36
C LEU A 56 -15.67 107.22 -8.41
N LYS A 57 -14.67 107.99 -7.93
CA LYS A 57 -13.28 107.52 -7.83
C LYS A 57 -13.17 106.30 -6.93
N GLN A 58 -13.84 106.32 -5.79
CA GLN A 58 -13.85 105.18 -4.86
C GLN A 58 -14.54 103.96 -5.49
N MET A 59 -15.67 104.14 -6.17
CA MET A 59 -16.34 103.07 -6.92
C MET A 59 -15.43 102.47 -8.01
N ILE A 60 -14.78 103.30 -8.82
CA ILE A 60 -13.84 102.83 -9.85
C ILE A 60 -12.65 102.09 -9.22
N HIS A 61 -12.13 102.59 -8.10
CA HIS A 61 -11.03 101.93 -7.38
C HIS A 61 -11.44 100.56 -6.86
N ASN A 62 -12.62 100.45 -6.24
CA ASN A 62 -13.16 99.18 -5.78
C ASN A 62 -13.38 98.20 -6.94
N VAL A 63 -13.98 98.65 -8.05
CA VAL A 63 -14.16 97.82 -9.26
C VAL A 63 -12.81 97.34 -9.82
N LYS A 64 -11.76 98.16 -9.75
CA LYS A 64 -10.41 97.73 -10.15
C LYS A 64 -9.85 96.66 -9.22
N ILE A 65 -10.00 96.82 -7.91
CA ILE A 65 -9.57 95.82 -6.92
C ILE A 65 -10.33 94.51 -7.15
N ASP A 66 -11.66 94.56 -7.23
CA ASP A 66 -12.51 93.39 -7.46
C ASP A 66 -12.11 92.66 -8.75
N ARG A 67 -11.83 93.41 -9.83
CA ARG A 67 -11.38 92.83 -11.11
C ARG A 67 -10.01 92.17 -11.00
N MET A 68 -9.07 92.76 -10.26
CA MET A 68 -7.76 92.15 -10.00
C MET A 68 -7.90 90.85 -9.21
N GLU A 69 -8.71 90.84 -8.14
CA GLU A 69 -8.97 89.63 -7.33
C GLU A 69 -9.62 88.53 -8.17
N ILE A 70 -10.57 88.89 -9.05
CA ILE A 70 -11.18 87.97 -10.00
C ILE A 70 -10.12 87.38 -10.93
N ASP A 71 -9.29 88.21 -11.57
CA ASP A 71 -8.28 87.76 -12.51
C ASP A 71 -7.21 86.87 -11.85
N GLU A 72 -6.81 87.17 -10.61
CA GLU A 72 -5.91 86.35 -9.80
C GLU A 72 -6.52 84.99 -9.46
N THR A 73 -7.79 84.98 -9.03
CA THR A 73 -8.49 83.73 -8.70
C THR A 73 -8.68 82.86 -9.96
N LEU A 74 -9.00 83.47 -11.09
CA LEU A 74 -9.11 82.78 -12.38
C LEU A 74 -7.77 82.17 -12.83
N ASN A 75 -6.66 82.88 -12.65
CA ASN A 75 -5.32 82.34 -12.88
C ASN A 75 -5.03 81.14 -11.97
N GLU A 76 -5.30 81.26 -10.66
CA GLU A 76 -5.06 80.20 -9.69
C GLU A 76 -5.83 78.92 -10.06
N ILE A 77 -7.09 79.05 -10.48
CA ILE A 77 -7.89 77.91 -10.91
C ILE A 77 -7.30 77.27 -12.17
N ASN A 78 -6.89 78.07 -13.16
CA ASN A 78 -6.31 77.56 -14.40
C ASN A 78 -4.97 76.83 -14.18
N ASP A 79 -4.10 77.39 -13.33
CA ASP A 79 -2.82 76.79 -12.96
C ASP A 79 -3.05 75.47 -12.21
N TRP A 80 -4.03 75.47 -11.28
CA TRP A 80 -4.45 74.27 -10.55
C TRP A 80 -4.94 73.17 -11.50
N ILE A 81 -5.78 73.49 -12.49
CA ILE A 81 -6.25 72.50 -13.49
C ILE A 81 -5.08 71.92 -14.27
N THR A 82 -4.14 72.76 -14.70
CA THR A 82 -2.97 72.34 -15.49
C THR A 82 -2.08 71.39 -14.69
N GLU A 83 -1.80 71.71 -13.43
CA GLU A 83 -1.03 70.85 -12.53
C GLU A 83 -1.72 69.49 -12.28
N HIS A 84 -3.05 69.51 -12.07
CA HIS A 84 -3.79 68.30 -11.73
C HIS A 84 -4.09 67.41 -12.93
N ARG A 85 -4.15 67.96 -14.16
CA ARG A 85 -4.13 67.16 -15.40
C ARG A 85 -2.84 66.36 -15.54
N PHE A 86 -1.70 66.99 -15.29
CA PHE A 86 -0.42 66.28 -15.29
C PHE A 86 -0.37 65.15 -14.24
N LYS A 87 -0.87 65.41 -13.02
CA LYS A 87 -0.98 64.37 -11.99
C LYS A 87 -1.98 63.27 -12.34
N LEU A 88 -3.08 63.61 -13.02
CA LEU A 88 -4.06 62.62 -13.49
C LEU A 88 -3.40 61.62 -14.44
N ASP A 89 -2.60 62.11 -15.39
CA ASP A 89 -1.81 61.26 -16.28
C ASP A 89 -0.81 60.40 -15.51
N GLU A 90 -0.10 60.96 -14.53
CA GLU A 90 0.86 60.20 -13.72
C GLU A 90 0.18 59.06 -12.92
N LEU A 91 -0.98 59.34 -12.32
CA LEU A 91 -1.71 58.37 -11.50
C LEU A 91 -2.38 57.27 -12.33
N THR A 92 -2.80 57.58 -13.55
CA THR A 92 -3.52 56.66 -14.43
C THR A 92 -2.59 55.81 -15.29
N ASN A 93 -1.35 56.28 -15.52
CA ASN A 93 -0.32 55.53 -16.22
C ASN A 93 0.44 54.56 -15.30
N ASN A 94 1.00 53.51 -15.90
CA ASN A 94 1.86 52.52 -15.21
C ASN A 94 1.21 51.94 -13.95
N LEU A 95 0.10 51.23 -14.15
CA LEU A 95 -0.62 50.58 -13.06
C LEU A 95 0.25 49.51 -12.40
N SER A 96 0.19 49.46 -11.07
CA SER A 96 1.07 48.62 -10.25
C SER A 96 0.28 47.61 -9.43
N LEU A 97 0.73 47.30 -8.20
CA LEU A 97 0.09 46.35 -7.30
C LEU A 97 -1.19 46.92 -6.69
N ARG A 98 -2.08 46.02 -6.25
CA ARG A 98 -3.41 46.34 -5.70
C ARG A 98 -3.40 47.50 -4.70
N ASP A 99 -2.52 47.46 -3.70
CA ASP A 99 -2.54 48.43 -2.60
C ASP A 99 -2.07 49.83 -3.05
N GLU A 100 -1.20 49.90 -4.06
CA GLU A 100 -0.80 51.15 -4.68
C GLU A 100 -1.93 51.72 -5.54
N ASN A 101 -2.60 50.89 -6.35
CA ASN A 101 -3.74 51.33 -7.15
C ASN A 101 -4.92 51.81 -6.29
N ARG A 102 -5.15 51.20 -5.11
CA ARG A 102 -6.14 51.71 -4.13
C ARG A 102 -5.80 53.10 -3.60
N LYS A 103 -4.51 53.36 -3.33
CA LYS A 103 -4.05 54.71 -2.92
C LYS A 103 -4.23 55.72 -4.05
N ARG A 104 -3.88 55.35 -5.28
CA ARG A 104 -4.09 56.19 -6.47
C ARG A 104 -5.58 56.50 -6.68
N LEU A 105 -6.46 55.51 -6.55
CA LEU A 105 -7.92 55.70 -6.63
C LEU A 105 -8.43 56.66 -5.55
N TYR A 106 -7.92 56.54 -4.32
CA TYR A 106 -8.26 57.48 -3.25
C TYR A 106 -7.82 58.91 -3.60
N GLN A 107 -6.62 59.09 -4.16
CA GLN A 107 -6.13 60.40 -4.60
C GLN A 107 -7.01 61.01 -5.71
N LEU A 108 -7.46 60.21 -6.69
CA LEU A 108 -8.40 60.68 -7.72
C LEU A 108 -9.76 61.09 -7.12
N LYS A 109 -10.26 60.36 -6.12
CA LYS A 109 -11.48 60.74 -5.39
C LYS A 109 -11.29 62.03 -4.59
N CYS A 110 -10.10 62.29 -4.04
CA CYS A 110 -9.76 63.59 -3.45
C CYS A 110 -9.78 64.71 -4.50
N PHE A 111 -9.21 64.50 -5.69
CA PHE A 111 -9.26 65.48 -6.78
C PHE A 111 -10.70 65.82 -7.17
N SER A 112 -11.60 64.83 -7.17
CA SER A 112 -13.02 65.08 -7.45
C SER A 112 -13.67 66.00 -6.42
N ASN A 113 -13.27 65.91 -5.15
CA ASN A 113 -13.75 66.83 -4.11
C ASN A 113 -13.16 68.23 -4.30
N ASP A 114 -11.88 68.33 -4.67
CA ASP A 114 -11.22 69.61 -4.92
C ASP A 114 -11.84 70.34 -6.13
N ILE A 115 -12.22 69.61 -7.18
CA ILE A 115 -13.00 70.18 -8.31
C ILE A 115 -14.29 70.82 -7.81
N ASN A 116 -15.02 70.17 -6.91
CA ASN A 116 -16.26 70.73 -6.35
C ASN A 116 -16.02 72.04 -5.57
N VAL A 117 -14.88 72.13 -4.88
CA VAL A 117 -14.46 73.37 -4.20
C VAL A 117 -14.18 74.47 -5.23
N LYS A 118 -13.40 74.18 -6.29
CA LYS A 118 -13.10 75.15 -7.35
C LYS A 118 -14.35 75.55 -8.15
N GLN A 119 -15.29 74.63 -8.38
CA GLN A 119 -16.59 74.93 -8.99
C GLN A 119 -17.43 75.87 -8.12
N THR A 120 -17.43 75.67 -6.81
CA THR A 120 -18.13 76.56 -5.86
C THR A 120 -17.51 77.95 -5.86
N LEU A 121 -16.18 78.04 -5.94
CA LEU A 121 -15.46 79.29 -6.07
C LEU A 121 -15.82 80.02 -7.37
N LEU A 122 -15.84 79.33 -8.52
CA LEU A 122 -16.31 79.91 -9.79
C LEU A 122 -17.76 80.38 -9.70
N ASN A 123 -18.65 79.61 -9.09
CA ASN A 123 -20.05 80.02 -8.93
C ASN A 123 -20.17 81.31 -8.11
N THR A 124 -19.33 81.47 -7.07
CA THR A 124 -19.26 82.71 -6.28
C THR A 124 -18.73 83.89 -7.11
N LEU A 125 -17.74 83.65 -7.98
CA LEU A 125 -17.21 84.67 -8.88
C LEU A 125 -18.21 85.08 -9.97
N LYS A 126 -19.04 84.15 -10.44
CA LYS A 126 -20.07 84.40 -11.45
C LYS A 126 -21.04 85.50 -11.04
N GLU A 127 -21.37 85.57 -9.75
CA GLU A 127 -22.26 86.62 -9.21
C GLU A 127 -21.63 88.02 -9.26
N LYS A 128 -20.29 88.11 -9.31
CA LYS A 128 -19.54 89.38 -9.32
C LYS A 128 -19.13 89.85 -10.72
N ILE A 129 -19.19 88.97 -11.71
CA ILE A 129 -18.69 89.20 -13.07
C ILE A 129 -19.87 89.44 -14.02
N LEU A 130 -19.90 90.60 -14.68
CA LEU A 130 -20.79 90.88 -15.81
C LEU A 130 -20.02 90.55 -17.10
N ASP A 131 -20.50 89.57 -17.86
CA ASP A 131 -19.99 89.11 -19.18
C ASP A 131 -18.46 89.13 -19.33
N ASN A 132 -17.82 87.99 -19.06
CA ASN A 132 -16.38 87.83 -19.19
C ASN A 132 -16.04 86.50 -19.88
N ASP A 133 -15.60 86.59 -21.15
CA ASP A 133 -15.20 85.43 -21.96
C ASP A 133 -14.17 84.54 -21.26
N ARG A 134 -13.30 85.12 -20.41
CA ARG A 134 -12.29 84.39 -19.66
C ARG A 134 -12.89 83.50 -18.58
N PHE A 135 -13.96 83.96 -17.93
CA PHE A 135 -14.69 83.17 -16.95
C PHE A 135 -15.31 81.94 -17.61
N ASP A 136 -15.97 82.14 -18.75
CA ASP A 136 -16.61 81.04 -19.49
C ASP A 136 -15.58 80.02 -20.00
N LEU A 137 -14.42 80.48 -20.48
CA LEU A 137 -13.32 79.60 -20.88
C LEU A 137 -12.83 78.74 -19.69
N ILE A 138 -12.59 79.33 -18.53
CA ILE A 138 -12.11 78.58 -17.35
C ILE A 138 -13.20 77.63 -16.84
N GLN A 139 -14.47 78.06 -16.87
CA GLN A 139 -15.59 77.19 -16.54
C GLN A 139 -15.66 75.97 -17.47
N GLN A 140 -15.49 76.18 -18.78
CA GLN A 140 -15.44 75.09 -19.76
C GLN A 140 -14.26 74.15 -19.48
N VAL A 141 -13.05 74.68 -19.29
CA VAL A 141 -11.85 73.88 -19.03
C VAL A 141 -12.00 73.07 -17.74
N LEU A 142 -12.62 73.63 -16.69
CA LEU A 142 -12.91 72.90 -15.46
C LEU A 142 -13.91 71.77 -15.69
N GLN A 143 -14.97 71.99 -16.47
CA GLN A 143 -15.96 70.96 -16.81
C GLN A 143 -15.35 69.83 -17.63
N GLU A 144 -14.51 70.15 -18.61
CA GLU A 144 -13.75 69.17 -19.39
C GLU A 144 -12.85 68.32 -18.49
N PHE A 145 -12.11 68.96 -17.59
CA PHE A 145 -11.25 68.26 -16.62
C PHE A 145 -12.07 67.40 -15.64
N GLN A 146 -13.24 67.86 -15.20
CA GLN A 146 -14.15 67.10 -14.35
C GLN A 146 -14.62 65.82 -15.03
N GLU A 147 -14.98 65.89 -16.31
CA GLU A 147 -15.40 64.72 -17.08
C GLU A 147 -14.24 63.75 -17.33
N GLU A 148 -13.05 64.27 -17.66
CA GLU A 148 -11.83 63.50 -17.81
C GLU A 148 -11.47 62.73 -16.53
N LEU A 149 -11.48 63.41 -15.38
CA LEU A 149 -11.25 62.82 -14.06
C LEU A 149 -12.31 61.76 -13.73
N ARG A 150 -13.58 62.00 -14.06
CA ARG A 150 -14.68 61.05 -13.84
C ARG A 150 -14.46 59.75 -14.62
N VAL A 151 -14.14 59.86 -15.90
CA VAL A 151 -13.86 58.70 -16.77
C VAL A 151 -12.68 57.91 -16.21
N LYS A 152 -11.56 58.59 -15.92
CA LYS A 152 -10.35 57.93 -15.39
C LYS A 152 -10.53 57.31 -14.00
N THR A 153 -11.32 57.94 -13.15
CA THR A 153 -11.66 57.38 -11.83
C THR A 153 -12.47 56.10 -11.99
N ASN A 154 -13.46 56.07 -12.90
CA ASN A 154 -14.26 54.89 -13.16
C ASN A 154 -13.43 53.75 -13.75
N GLU A 155 -12.55 54.04 -14.73
CA GLU A 155 -11.62 53.06 -15.31
C GLU A 155 -10.72 52.43 -14.23
N LEU A 156 -10.13 53.25 -13.35
CA LEU A 156 -9.28 52.77 -12.26
C LEU A 156 -10.07 51.99 -11.19
N GLU A 157 -11.31 52.40 -10.91
CA GLU A 157 -12.19 51.72 -9.95
C GLU A 157 -12.60 50.32 -10.44
N GLU A 158 -12.97 50.20 -11.71
CA GLU A 158 -13.26 48.91 -12.37
C GLU A 158 -12.02 48.02 -12.39
N PHE A 159 -10.86 48.59 -12.71
CA PHE A 159 -9.59 47.87 -12.69
C PHE A 159 -9.24 47.34 -11.29
N VAL A 160 -9.32 48.18 -10.25
CA VAL A 160 -9.07 47.77 -8.85
C VAL A 160 -10.06 46.71 -8.41
N ARG A 161 -11.34 46.83 -8.77
CA ARG A 161 -12.37 45.82 -8.46
C ARG A 161 -12.03 44.47 -9.09
N THR A 162 -11.60 44.47 -10.35
CA THR A 162 -11.23 43.24 -11.05
C THR A 162 -9.96 42.63 -10.46
N GLN A 163 -8.95 43.45 -10.12
CA GLN A 163 -7.76 42.96 -9.40
C GLN A 163 -8.11 42.29 -8.07
N ILE A 164 -9.04 42.85 -7.29
CA ILE A 164 -9.50 42.24 -6.03
C ILE A 164 -10.14 40.89 -6.30
N LEU A 165 -11.06 40.81 -7.27
CA LEU A 165 -11.76 39.56 -7.60
C LEU A 165 -10.79 38.45 -8.03
N ILE A 166 -9.76 38.78 -8.80
CA ILE A 166 -8.72 37.81 -9.20
C ILE A 166 -7.89 37.37 -8.01
N GLU A 167 -7.46 38.28 -7.14
CA GLU A 167 -6.71 37.91 -5.94
C GLU A 167 -7.52 37.00 -5.00
N ASP A 168 -8.80 37.31 -4.81
CA ASP A 168 -9.70 36.50 -3.98
C ASP A 168 -9.95 35.11 -4.62
N SER A 169 -10.18 35.06 -5.93
CA SER A 169 -10.31 33.80 -6.69
C SER A 169 -9.04 32.95 -6.61
N LYS A 170 -7.88 33.58 -6.83
CA LYS A 170 -6.55 32.96 -6.73
C LYS A 170 -6.33 32.35 -5.34
N GLN A 171 -6.59 33.12 -4.29
CA GLN A 171 -6.44 32.66 -2.90
C GLN A 171 -7.38 31.48 -2.62
N SER A 172 -8.64 31.56 -3.05
CA SER A 172 -9.61 30.47 -2.89
C SER A 172 -9.16 29.19 -3.60
N ILE A 173 -8.70 29.30 -4.85
CA ILE A 173 -8.20 28.15 -5.64
C ILE A 173 -6.96 27.55 -4.96
N MET A 174 -6.02 28.37 -4.49
CA MET A 174 -4.84 27.88 -3.77
C MET A 174 -5.19 27.12 -2.49
N GLU A 175 -6.15 27.62 -1.71
CA GLU A 175 -6.63 26.94 -0.50
C GLU A 175 -7.29 25.61 -0.83
N LYS A 176 -8.16 25.58 -1.86
CA LYS A 176 -8.77 24.35 -2.35
C LYS A 176 -7.72 23.35 -2.85
N LEU A 177 -6.75 23.79 -3.65
CA LEU A 177 -5.66 22.93 -4.16
C LEU A 177 -4.81 22.37 -3.03
N LYS A 178 -4.47 23.19 -2.03
CA LYS A 178 -3.71 22.72 -0.87
C LYS A 178 -4.49 21.64 -0.11
N PHE A 179 -5.76 21.90 0.20
CA PHE A 179 -6.62 20.94 0.89
C PHE A 179 -6.81 19.65 0.08
N PHE A 180 -6.97 19.79 -1.24
CA PHE A 180 -7.05 18.67 -2.17
C PHE A 180 -5.79 17.81 -2.14
N MET A 181 -4.60 18.42 -2.24
CA MET A 181 -3.34 17.70 -2.22
C MET A 181 -3.08 17.00 -0.87
N ASP A 182 -3.43 17.65 0.24
CA ASP A 182 -3.36 17.05 1.57
C ASP A 182 -4.26 15.79 1.64
N ARG A 183 -5.50 15.87 1.16
CA ARG A 183 -6.43 14.72 1.10
C ARG A 183 -5.97 13.63 0.15
N LEU A 184 -5.43 14.00 -1.01
CA LEU A 184 -4.90 13.06 -1.99
C LEU A 184 -3.74 12.27 -1.37
N SER A 185 -2.81 12.94 -0.69
CA SER A 185 -1.66 12.30 -0.02
C SER A 185 -2.04 11.25 1.02
N LEU A 186 -3.21 11.39 1.65
CA LEU A 186 -3.75 10.39 2.59
C LEU A 186 -4.31 9.16 1.87
N CYS A 187 -4.84 9.33 0.65
CA CYS A 187 -5.45 8.26 -0.12
C CYS A 187 -4.43 7.49 -0.97
N THR A 188 -3.26 8.08 -1.28
CA THR A 188 -2.18 7.40 -2.01
C THR A 188 -1.39 6.40 -1.17
N LYS A 189 -1.70 6.29 0.13
CA LYS A 189 -1.07 5.29 0.99
C LYS A 189 -1.54 3.88 0.61
N THR A 190 -0.64 2.91 0.66
CA THR A 190 -0.88 1.51 0.25
C THR A 190 -0.85 0.51 1.42
N ASP A 191 -0.63 1.02 2.63
CA ASP A 191 -0.49 0.30 3.90
C ASP A 191 -1.83 -0.13 4.53
N CYS A 192 -2.70 -0.80 3.76
CA CYS A 192 -4.03 -1.15 4.25
C CYS A 192 -4.62 -2.46 3.69
N ASP A 193 -5.72 -2.95 4.27
CA ASP A 193 -6.44 -4.15 3.81
C ASP A 193 -7.16 -3.90 2.49
N LEU A 194 -7.61 -4.98 1.85
CA LEU A 194 -8.37 -4.93 0.60
C LEU A 194 -9.56 -3.97 0.66
N ASP A 195 -10.38 -4.03 1.70
CA ASP A 195 -11.56 -3.16 1.84
C ASP A 195 -11.17 -1.68 1.91
N THR A 196 -10.10 -1.36 2.65
CA THR A 196 -9.57 0.01 2.72
C THR A 196 -8.93 0.44 1.41
N LEU A 197 -8.19 -0.44 0.71
CA LEU A 197 -7.60 -0.16 -0.61
C LEU A 197 -8.70 0.17 -1.62
N GLN A 198 -9.80 -0.60 -1.63
CA GLN A 198 -10.96 -0.33 -2.49
C GLN A 198 -11.65 0.97 -2.13
N SER A 199 -11.82 1.26 -0.84
CA SER A 199 -12.36 2.53 -0.37
C SER A 199 -11.50 3.71 -0.81
N ARG A 200 -10.16 3.59 -0.70
CA ARG A 200 -9.20 4.59 -1.17
C ARG A 200 -9.26 4.75 -2.68
N LEU A 201 -9.33 3.65 -3.44
CA LEU A 201 -9.45 3.68 -4.89
C LEU A 201 -10.71 4.44 -5.34
N SER A 202 -11.86 4.13 -4.75
CA SER A 202 -13.12 4.84 -5.02
C SER A 202 -13.00 6.34 -4.73
N LYS A 203 -12.38 6.71 -3.60
CA LYS A 203 -12.14 8.12 -3.24
C LYS A 203 -11.20 8.83 -4.21
N ILE A 204 -10.16 8.15 -4.70
CA ILE A 204 -9.25 8.75 -5.69
C ILE A 204 -9.97 8.97 -7.03
N GLU A 205 -10.86 8.06 -7.42
CA GLU A 205 -11.71 8.25 -8.60
C GLU A 205 -12.68 9.44 -8.42
N GLU A 206 -13.20 9.68 -7.22
CA GLU A 206 -13.95 10.91 -6.89
C GLU A 206 -13.06 12.16 -6.95
N TYR A 207 -11.83 12.09 -6.44
CA TYR A 207 -10.87 13.21 -6.48
C TYR A 207 -10.46 13.57 -7.89
N LYS A 208 -10.50 12.64 -8.83
CA LYS A 208 -10.31 12.95 -10.25
C LYS A 208 -11.35 13.94 -10.75
N ILE A 209 -12.62 13.74 -10.40
CA ILE A 209 -13.73 14.64 -10.77
C ILE A 209 -13.57 15.99 -10.06
N GLU A 210 -13.26 15.97 -8.76
CA GLU A 210 -13.01 17.20 -7.98
C GLU A 210 -11.86 18.03 -8.59
N LEU A 211 -10.80 17.39 -9.09
CA LEU A 211 -9.69 18.08 -9.76
C LEU A 211 -10.08 18.69 -11.11
N GLU A 212 -10.94 18.03 -11.88
CA GLU A 212 -11.48 18.57 -13.14
C GLU A 212 -12.32 19.85 -12.88
N ASP A 213 -13.11 19.86 -11.81
CA ASP A 213 -13.85 21.06 -11.38
C ASP A 213 -12.89 22.18 -10.92
N LEU A 214 -11.83 21.85 -10.18
CA LEU A 214 -10.81 22.82 -9.77
C LEU A 214 -10.03 23.40 -10.96
N GLU A 215 -9.75 22.58 -11.97
CA GLU A 215 -9.11 23.03 -13.22
C GLU A 215 -10.03 24.00 -13.98
N LYS A 216 -11.33 23.74 -13.99
CA LYS A 216 -12.32 24.66 -14.59
C LYS A 216 -12.37 25.99 -13.85
N ASP A 217 -12.44 25.98 -12.52
CA ASP A 217 -12.37 27.19 -11.68
C ASP A 217 -11.07 27.98 -11.96
N PHE A 218 -9.94 27.27 -12.04
CA PHE A 218 -8.64 27.83 -12.39
C PHE A 218 -8.65 28.50 -13.77
N ASN A 219 -9.15 27.82 -14.80
CA ASN A 219 -9.19 28.35 -16.17
C ASN A 219 -10.07 29.60 -16.26
N GLN A 220 -11.22 29.63 -15.58
CA GLN A 220 -12.06 30.83 -15.51
C GLN A 220 -11.33 32.01 -14.86
N SER A 221 -10.62 31.76 -13.75
CA SER A 221 -9.82 32.78 -13.08
C SER A 221 -8.64 33.25 -13.93
N TYR A 222 -8.06 32.35 -14.72
CA TYR A 222 -6.96 32.65 -15.64
C TYR A 222 -7.42 33.49 -16.83
N GLU A 223 -8.59 33.21 -17.40
CA GLU A 223 -9.20 34.04 -18.45
C GLU A 223 -9.46 35.47 -17.97
N GLN A 224 -9.99 35.63 -16.75
CA GLN A 224 -10.15 36.94 -16.12
C GLN A 224 -8.80 37.64 -15.97
N TYR A 225 -7.76 36.92 -15.58
CA TYR A 225 -6.40 37.47 -15.50
C TYR A 225 -5.86 37.92 -16.86
N GLN A 226 -6.04 37.12 -17.91
CA GLN A 226 -5.64 37.50 -19.26
C GLN A 226 -6.31 38.80 -19.70
N SER A 227 -7.59 39.01 -19.37
CA SER A 227 -8.28 40.27 -19.66
C SER A 227 -7.66 41.48 -18.94
N ILE A 228 -7.11 41.31 -17.73
CA ILE A 228 -6.40 42.39 -17.02
C ILE A 228 -5.00 42.63 -17.59
N ILE A 229 -4.30 41.58 -18.04
CA ILE A 229 -2.96 41.72 -18.65
C ILE A 229 -2.97 42.68 -19.84
N GLU A 230 -4.08 42.74 -20.57
CA GLU A 230 -4.25 43.64 -21.71
C GLU A 230 -4.33 45.12 -21.31
N TYR A 231 -4.61 45.42 -20.03
CA TYR A 231 -4.47 46.78 -19.51
C TYR A 231 -2.99 47.16 -19.37
N ASN A 232 -2.71 48.47 -19.29
CA ASN A 232 -1.37 49.07 -19.10
C ASN A 232 -0.72 48.74 -17.73
N LEU A 233 -0.65 47.46 -17.40
CA LEU A 233 0.06 46.90 -16.27
C LEU A 233 1.57 47.04 -16.47
N ASN A 234 2.27 47.36 -15.40
CA ASN A 234 3.72 47.28 -15.36
C ASN A 234 4.20 45.84 -15.64
N SER A 235 5.25 45.68 -16.44
CA SER A 235 5.86 44.39 -16.79
C SER A 235 6.18 43.51 -15.57
N THR A 236 6.60 44.11 -14.46
CA THR A 236 6.92 43.38 -13.22
C THR A 236 5.68 42.77 -12.59
N VAL A 237 4.55 43.48 -12.60
CA VAL A 237 3.28 42.99 -12.05
C VAL A 237 2.72 41.89 -12.93
N LYS A 238 2.77 42.08 -14.27
CA LYS A 238 2.39 41.05 -15.24
C LYS A 238 3.17 39.75 -15.00
N LEU A 239 4.49 39.82 -14.86
CA LEU A 239 5.34 38.67 -14.59
C LEU A 239 4.98 37.96 -13.28
N ASN A 240 4.72 38.70 -12.20
CA ASN A 240 4.37 38.12 -10.91
C ASN A 240 3.07 37.31 -10.99
N TYR A 241 2.01 37.89 -11.58
CA TYR A 241 0.77 37.15 -11.78
C TYR A 241 0.98 35.91 -12.66
N GLN A 242 1.73 36.04 -13.76
CA GLN A 242 1.99 34.93 -14.67
C GLN A 242 2.67 33.77 -13.93
N GLN A 243 3.70 34.06 -13.14
CA GLN A 243 4.39 33.06 -12.32
C GLN A 243 3.47 32.38 -11.31
N ASN A 244 2.55 33.12 -10.67
CA ASN A 244 1.60 32.53 -9.72
C ASN A 244 0.63 31.56 -10.41
N PHE A 245 0.07 31.94 -11.56
CA PHE A 245 -0.82 31.07 -12.32
C PHE A 245 -0.09 29.85 -12.90
N GLU A 246 1.16 30.01 -13.36
CA GLU A 246 2.02 28.90 -13.79
C GLU A 246 2.30 27.91 -12.64
N GLN A 247 2.54 28.40 -11.42
CA GLN A 247 2.70 27.54 -10.24
C GLN A 247 1.43 26.76 -9.91
N MET A 248 0.26 27.40 -9.96
CA MET A 248 -1.02 26.71 -9.75
C MET A 248 -1.30 25.66 -10.83
N HIS A 249 -1.02 25.97 -12.09
CA HIS A 249 -1.13 25.02 -13.19
C HIS A 249 -0.24 23.79 -12.96
N LEU A 250 1.03 24.02 -12.55
CA LEU A 250 1.96 22.93 -12.23
C LEU A 250 1.44 22.05 -11.08
N VAL A 251 0.81 22.63 -10.06
CA VAL A 251 0.20 21.88 -8.96
C VAL A 251 -0.98 21.02 -9.46
N ILE A 252 -1.83 21.56 -10.34
CA ILE A 252 -2.93 20.81 -10.96
C ILE A 252 -2.39 19.62 -11.77
N ASP A 253 -1.38 19.85 -12.62
CA ASP A 253 -0.76 18.80 -13.43
C ASP A 253 -0.12 17.71 -12.57
N ASN A 254 0.59 18.10 -11.50
CA ASN A 254 1.15 17.16 -10.53
C ASN A 254 0.05 16.37 -9.82
N GLY A 255 -1.08 17.01 -9.51
CA GLY A 255 -2.27 16.36 -8.96
C GLY A 255 -2.82 15.29 -9.91
N LYS A 256 -2.96 15.60 -11.21
CA LYS A 256 -3.42 14.64 -12.24
C LYS A 256 -2.51 13.43 -12.31
N GLN A 257 -1.20 13.65 -12.43
CA GLN A 257 -0.21 12.57 -12.48
C GLN A 257 -0.21 11.71 -11.22
N THR A 258 -0.38 12.33 -10.06
CA THR A 258 -0.44 11.63 -8.76
C THR A 258 -1.69 10.76 -8.67
N ILE A 259 -2.85 11.26 -9.11
CA ILE A 259 -4.11 10.49 -9.17
C ILE A 259 -3.96 9.30 -10.11
N GLU A 260 -3.47 9.50 -11.33
CA GLU A 260 -3.30 8.43 -12.31
C GLU A 260 -2.38 7.33 -11.80
N ARG A 261 -1.23 7.71 -11.21
CA ARG A 261 -0.30 6.77 -10.60
C ARG A 261 -0.96 6.00 -9.46
N ALA A 262 -1.64 6.71 -8.54
CA ALA A 262 -2.28 6.08 -7.40
C ALA A 262 -3.41 5.13 -7.81
N ILE A 263 -4.20 5.46 -8.85
CA ILE A 263 -5.21 4.55 -9.40
C ILE A 263 -4.56 3.26 -9.91
N LEU A 264 -3.48 3.36 -10.68
CA LEU A 264 -2.77 2.20 -11.21
C LEU A 264 -2.19 1.33 -10.10
N GLU A 265 -1.51 1.95 -9.12
CA GLU A 265 -0.90 1.27 -7.98
C GLU A 265 -1.97 0.58 -7.11
N LEU A 266 -3.04 1.28 -6.74
CA LEU A 266 -4.12 0.71 -5.93
C LEU A 266 -4.87 -0.41 -6.66
N LYS A 267 -5.12 -0.27 -7.97
CA LYS A 267 -5.74 -1.35 -8.77
C LYS A 267 -4.86 -2.59 -8.79
N HIS A 268 -3.56 -2.41 -9.06
CA HIS A 268 -2.61 -3.52 -9.05
C HIS A 268 -2.54 -4.21 -7.67
N LEU A 269 -2.52 -3.46 -6.58
CA LEU A 269 -2.54 -4.03 -5.23
C LEU A 269 -3.84 -4.76 -4.94
N CYS A 270 -5.00 -4.22 -5.33
CA CYS A 270 -6.28 -4.93 -5.22
C CYS A 270 -6.26 -6.25 -5.98
N ASP A 271 -5.70 -6.29 -7.19
CA ASP A 271 -5.58 -7.51 -7.99
C ASP A 271 -4.68 -8.56 -7.32
N ILE A 272 -3.53 -8.14 -6.76
CA ILE A 272 -2.65 -9.03 -5.97
C ILE A 272 -3.42 -9.60 -4.77
N TRP A 273 -4.14 -8.74 -4.05
CA TRP A 273 -4.96 -9.14 -2.90
C TRP A 273 -6.03 -10.17 -3.29
N TYR A 274 -6.73 -9.95 -4.40
CA TYR A 274 -7.72 -10.90 -4.91
C TYR A 274 -7.10 -12.24 -5.30
N GLN A 275 -5.93 -12.22 -5.92
CA GLN A 275 -5.20 -13.45 -6.24
C GLN A 275 -4.80 -14.19 -4.96
N TYR A 276 -4.19 -13.50 -3.99
CA TYR A 276 -3.84 -14.07 -2.69
C TYR A 276 -5.06 -14.69 -2.02
N GLU A 277 -6.17 -13.96 -1.88
CA GLU A 277 -7.37 -14.47 -1.21
C GLU A 277 -7.95 -15.70 -1.93
N LYS A 278 -7.99 -15.69 -3.27
CA LYS A 278 -8.45 -16.83 -4.07
C LYS A 278 -7.56 -18.05 -3.89
N HIS A 279 -6.24 -17.87 -3.97
CA HIS A 279 -5.27 -18.95 -3.80
C HIS A 279 -5.32 -19.50 -2.37
N ASN A 280 -5.36 -18.63 -1.36
CA ASN A 280 -5.50 -18.99 0.05
C ASN A 280 -6.78 -19.79 0.32
N LYS A 281 -7.95 -19.32 -0.12
CA LYS A 281 -9.23 -20.05 0.03
C LYS A 281 -9.20 -21.42 -0.63
N THR A 282 -8.66 -21.51 -1.84
CA THR A 282 -8.50 -22.78 -2.57
C THR A 282 -7.58 -23.73 -1.82
N PHE A 283 -6.47 -23.21 -1.29
CA PHE A 283 -5.48 -23.97 -0.54
C PHE A 283 -6.05 -24.50 0.79
N VAL A 284 -6.72 -23.64 1.56
CA VAL A 284 -7.41 -24.01 2.81
C VAL A 284 -8.46 -25.10 2.56
N SER A 285 -9.27 -24.96 1.50
CA SER A 285 -10.27 -25.97 1.15
C SER A 285 -9.65 -27.31 0.79
N TRP A 286 -8.58 -27.29 -0.02
CA TRP A 286 -7.83 -28.51 -0.36
C TRP A 286 -7.24 -29.17 0.90
N LEU A 287 -6.63 -28.38 1.78
CA LEU A 287 -6.00 -28.86 3.00
C LEU A 287 -7.03 -29.53 3.93
N ASN A 288 -8.18 -28.88 4.16
CA ASN A 288 -9.29 -29.44 4.95
C ASN A 288 -9.82 -30.74 4.32
N GLN A 289 -9.98 -30.80 3.00
CA GLN A 289 -10.43 -32.02 2.30
C GLN A 289 -9.41 -33.15 2.45
N THR A 290 -8.12 -32.85 2.32
CA THR A 290 -7.04 -33.84 2.38
C THR A 290 -6.87 -34.38 3.81
N GLU A 291 -6.94 -33.51 4.82
CA GLU A 291 -6.96 -33.90 6.24
C GLU A 291 -8.14 -34.83 6.55
N ASN A 292 -9.34 -34.50 6.06
CA ASN A 292 -10.53 -35.33 6.22
C ASN A 292 -10.42 -36.67 5.48
N GLN A 293 -9.88 -36.67 4.25
CA GLN A 293 -9.65 -37.88 3.47
C GLN A 293 -8.65 -38.81 4.14
N LEU A 294 -7.52 -38.27 4.63
CA LEU A 294 -6.54 -39.06 5.38
C LEU A 294 -7.15 -39.64 6.65
N THR A 295 -7.90 -38.82 7.41
CA THR A 295 -8.58 -39.27 8.64
C THR A 295 -9.60 -40.38 8.37
N ALA A 296 -10.43 -40.22 7.33
CA ALA A 296 -11.41 -41.22 6.93
C ALA A 296 -10.75 -42.50 6.40
N PHE A 297 -9.67 -42.37 5.62
CA PHE A 297 -8.89 -43.48 5.10
C PHE A 297 -8.28 -44.31 6.24
N ILE A 298 -7.64 -43.65 7.21
CA ILE A 298 -7.08 -44.29 8.41
C ILE A 298 -8.18 -45.03 9.21
N ALA A 299 -9.39 -44.47 9.26
CA ALA A 299 -10.50 -45.08 9.99
C ALA A 299 -11.13 -46.29 9.27
N THR A 300 -10.92 -46.45 7.95
CA THR A 300 -11.63 -47.44 7.12
C THR A 300 -10.76 -48.57 6.60
N ASN A 301 -9.49 -48.32 6.29
CA ASN A 301 -8.61 -49.29 5.64
C ASN A 301 -7.58 -49.88 6.62
N GLY A 302 -8.04 -50.76 7.50
CA GLY A 302 -7.19 -51.47 8.48
C GLY A 302 -6.47 -52.72 7.95
N ASP A 303 -6.89 -53.29 6.81
CA ASP A 303 -6.56 -54.69 6.49
C ASP A 303 -5.98 -54.95 5.07
N ASP A 304 -5.89 -53.94 4.19
CA ASP A 304 -5.30 -54.09 2.83
C ASP A 304 -4.03 -53.25 2.70
N ASP A 305 -2.91 -53.85 3.09
CA ASP A 305 -1.64 -53.15 3.29
C ASP A 305 -0.99 -52.65 1.98
N GLU A 306 -1.15 -53.37 0.86
CA GLU A 306 -0.54 -52.98 -0.43
C GLU A 306 -1.28 -51.79 -1.07
N CYS A 307 -2.62 -51.83 -1.15
CA CYS A 307 -3.42 -50.71 -1.63
C CYS A 307 -3.22 -49.45 -0.76
N THR A 308 -2.97 -49.66 0.53
CA THR A 308 -2.71 -48.58 1.48
C THR A 308 -1.39 -47.87 1.22
N ILE A 309 -0.33 -48.62 0.97
CA ILE A 309 0.98 -48.06 0.62
C ILE A 309 0.89 -47.21 -0.66
N ASP A 310 0.23 -47.72 -1.70
CA ASP A 310 0.09 -46.99 -2.97
C ASP A 310 -0.68 -45.68 -2.82
N TYR A 311 -1.80 -45.69 -2.09
CA TYR A 311 -2.57 -44.48 -1.81
C TYR A 311 -1.77 -43.45 -1.01
N LEU A 312 -1.08 -43.87 0.05
CA LEU A 312 -0.28 -42.98 0.90
C LEU A 312 0.94 -42.41 0.16
N ASN A 313 1.57 -43.17 -0.73
CA ASN A 313 2.62 -42.66 -1.61
C ASN A 313 2.10 -41.58 -2.56
N GLN A 314 0.95 -41.82 -3.21
CA GLN A 314 0.32 -40.82 -4.09
C GLN A 314 -0.11 -39.56 -3.32
N LEU A 315 -0.62 -39.73 -2.10
CA LEU A 315 -1.01 -38.63 -1.23
C LEU A 315 0.21 -37.79 -0.81
N SER A 316 1.31 -38.45 -0.42
CA SER A 316 2.58 -37.80 -0.08
C SER A 316 3.14 -36.98 -1.25
N GLU A 317 3.13 -37.54 -2.46
CA GLU A 317 3.53 -36.81 -3.67
C GLU A 317 2.63 -35.60 -3.96
N THR A 318 1.31 -35.77 -3.78
CA THR A 318 0.34 -34.69 -3.94
C THR A 318 0.59 -33.55 -2.95
N ILE A 319 0.86 -33.88 -1.68
CA ILE A 319 1.18 -32.89 -0.65
C ILE A 319 2.51 -32.19 -0.98
N ALA A 320 3.53 -32.91 -1.42
CA ALA A 320 4.81 -32.33 -1.84
C ALA A 320 4.66 -31.36 -3.05
N ASN A 321 3.78 -31.68 -4.00
CA ASN A 321 3.46 -30.78 -5.10
C ASN A 321 2.68 -29.54 -4.63
N LYS A 322 1.85 -29.67 -3.60
CA LYS A 322 1.09 -28.56 -3.00
C LYS A 322 1.98 -27.65 -2.16
N ASP A 323 3.05 -28.15 -1.54
CA ASP A 323 4.08 -27.32 -0.90
C ASP A 323 4.70 -26.30 -1.88
N LYS A 324 4.86 -26.67 -3.16
CA LYS A 324 5.31 -25.72 -4.20
C LYS A 324 4.28 -24.61 -4.46
N GLN A 325 2.98 -24.91 -4.40
CA GLN A 325 1.93 -23.90 -4.53
C GLN A 325 1.85 -23.01 -3.29
N LEU A 326 2.18 -23.53 -2.10
CA LEU A 326 2.30 -22.73 -0.88
C LEU A 326 3.41 -21.68 -1.01
N LYS A 327 4.55 -22.00 -1.65
CA LYS A 327 5.61 -21.00 -1.92
C LYS A 327 5.13 -19.85 -2.81
N GLN A 328 4.30 -20.13 -3.81
CA GLN A 328 3.67 -19.07 -4.62
C GLN A 328 2.74 -18.20 -3.77
N LEU A 329 2.02 -18.81 -2.82
CA LEU A 329 1.16 -18.08 -1.89
C LEU A 329 1.99 -17.20 -0.93
N GLU A 330 3.14 -17.68 -0.47
CA GLU A 330 4.09 -16.91 0.35
C GLU A 330 4.73 -15.76 -0.43
N GLU A 331 5.02 -15.93 -1.71
CA GLU A 331 5.47 -14.85 -2.60
C GLU A 331 4.40 -13.76 -2.72
N LEU A 332 3.14 -14.14 -2.99
CA LEU A 332 2.02 -13.20 -3.02
C LEU A 332 1.82 -12.53 -1.66
N GLU A 333 1.96 -13.28 -0.57
CA GLU A 333 1.84 -12.73 0.78
C GLU A 333 2.97 -11.75 1.08
N SER A 334 4.21 -12.00 0.62
CA SER A 334 5.32 -11.06 0.79
C SER A 334 5.07 -9.72 0.08
N LEU A 335 4.50 -9.77 -1.13
CA LEU A 335 4.10 -8.58 -1.89
C LEU A 335 3.00 -7.78 -1.18
N VAL A 336 2.16 -8.46 -0.39
CA VAL A 336 1.12 -7.83 0.43
C VAL A 336 1.69 -7.36 1.79
N ASN A 337 2.64 -8.09 2.38
CA ASN A 337 3.16 -7.88 3.73
C ASN A 337 4.26 -6.81 3.84
N ASP A 338 4.90 -6.43 2.73
CA ASP A 338 5.79 -5.26 2.69
C ASP A 338 5.09 -3.96 3.18
N TYR A 339 3.76 -4.02 3.34
CA TYR A 339 2.89 -2.93 3.75
C TYR A 339 2.35 -3.04 5.20
N ASP A 340 3.05 -3.76 6.08
CA ASP A 340 2.88 -3.84 7.56
C ASP A 340 1.59 -4.51 8.06
N TRP A 341 1.44 -5.81 7.77
CA TRP A 341 0.27 -6.63 8.14
C TRP A 341 0.62 -7.81 9.05
N SER A 342 0.78 -7.55 10.35
CA SER A 342 1.07 -8.59 11.36
C SER A 342 -0.02 -9.67 11.52
N ARG A 343 -1.26 -9.41 11.10
CA ARG A 343 -2.37 -10.38 11.26
C ARG A 343 -2.49 -11.40 10.12
N GLN A 344 -1.94 -11.13 8.94
CA GLN A 344 -2.07 -12.03 7.79
C GLN A 344 -0.84 -12.85 7.49
N ALA A 345 0.37 -12.33 7.75
CA ALA A 345 1.62 -13.11 7.75
C ALA A 345 1.56 -14.40 8.59
N HIS A 346 0.60 -14.48 9.52
CA HIS A 346 0.37 -15.67 10.32
C HIS A 346 -0.34 -16.79 9.53
N ASN A 347 -1.06 -16.48 8.46
CA ASN A 347 -1.89 -17.44 7.73
C ASN A 347 -1.05 -18.44 6.93
N THR A 348 -0.07 -18.01 6.13
CA THR A 348 0.76 -18.96 5.36
C THR A 348 1.65 -19.80 6.27
N SER A 349 2.18 -19.22 7.36
CA SER A 349 2.94 -19.95 8.38
C SER A 349 2.09 -21.06 9.02
N ILE A 350 0.84 -20.76 9.38
CA ILE A 350 -0.10 -21.77 9.89
C ILE A 350 -0.38 -22.85 8.83
N LEU A 351 -0.57 -22.46 7.56
CA LEU A 351 -0.78 -23.43 6.48
C LEU A 351 0.43 -24.35 6.29
N ARG A 352 1.64 -23.79 6.37
CA ARG A 352 2.90 -24.55 6.31
C ARG A 352 3.00 -25.55 7.45
N GLU A 353 2.73 -25.12 8.67
CA GLU A 353 2.71 -26.02 9.84
C GLU A 353 1.71 -27.15 9.66
N ARG A 354 0.51 -26.86 9.16
CA ARG A 354 -0.50 -27.89 8.88
C ARG A 354 -0.06 -28.88 7.80
N ILE A 355 0.62 -28.43 6.74
CA ILE A 355 1.21 -29.34 5.74
C ILE A 355 2.25 -30.25 6.38
N ILE A 356 3.12 -29.71 7.23
CA ILE A 356 4.16 -30.49 7.92
C ILE A 356 3.50 -31.56 8.81
N VAL A 357 2.44 -31.21 9.54
CA VAL A 357 1.67 -32.16 10.35
C VAL A 357 1.01 -33.22 9.48
N LEU A 358 0.38 -32.84 8.38
CA LEU A 358 -0.29 -33.75 7.45
C LEU A 358 0.70 -34.74 6.80
N LEU A 359 1.87 -34.26 6.37
CA LEU A 359 2.96 -35.10 5.87
C LEU A 359 3.46 -36.07 6.94
N GLY A 360 3.65 -35.59 8.17
CA GLY A 360 4.05 -36.42 9.31
C GLY A 360 3.04 -37.54 9.58
N GLN A 361 1.74 -37.23 9.54
CA GLN A 361 0.67 -38.22 9.66
C GLN A 361 0.70 -39.23 8.50
N CYS A 362 0.84 -38.76 7.25
CA CYS A 362 0.90 -39.61 6.06
C CYS A 362 2.10 -40.58 6.13
N ASN A 363 3.28 -40.08 6.47
CA ASN A 363 4.50 -40.89 6.57
C ASN A 363 4.43 -41.90 7.73
N SER A 364 3.88 -41.50 8.89
CA SER A 364 3.71 -42.42 10.01
C SER A 364 2.76 -43.58 9.67
N GLN A 365 1.71 -43.32 8.90
CA GLN A 365 0.81 -44.39 8.42
C GLN A 365 1.47 -45.26 7.35
N LEU A 366 2.27 -44.66 6.47
CA LEU A 366 3.01 -45.39 5.45
C LEU A 366 4.01 -46.35 6.10
N GLU A 367 4.74 -45.90 7.11
CA GLU A 367 5.67 -46.75 7.88
C GLU A 367 4.94 -47.92 8.56
N ARG A 368 3.75 -47.69 9.13
CA ARG A 368 2.94 -48.76 9.73
C ARG A 368 2.46 -49.77 8.69
N ALA A 369 1.97 -49.31 7.55
CA ALA A 369 1.54 -50.19 6.46
C ALA A 369 2.72 -51.00 5.90
N GLN A 370 3.90 -50.38 5.73
CA GLN A 370 5.12 -51.09 5.33
C GLN A 370 5.56 -52.14 6.36
N GLN A 371 5.45 -51.83 7.65
CA GLN A 371 5.72 -52.79 8.72
C GLN A 371 4.73 -53.97 8.68
N ALA A 372 3.45 -53.71 8.42
CA ALA A 372 2.42 -54.75 8.26
C ALA A 372 2.68 -55.65 7.04
N VAL A 373 3.01 -55.07 5.87
CA VAL A 373 3.43 -55.85 4.68
C VAL A 373 4.66 -56.70 5.00
N ASN A 374 5.69 -56.11 5.61
CA ASN A 374 6.92 -56.84 5.94
C ASN A 374 6.64 -57.99 6.91
N PHE A 375 5.79 -57.77 7.91
CA PHE A 375 5.36 -58.81 8.84
C PHE A 375 4.60 -59.92 8.12
N ASN A 376 3.67 -59.59 7.22
CA ASN A 376 2.94 -60.56 6.43
C ASN A 376 3.88 -61.35 5.49
N GLN A 377 4.85 -60.70 4.84
CA GLN A 377 5.87 -61.37 4.01
C GLN A 377 6.75 -62.32 4.84
N GLN A 378 7.17 -61.90 6.03
CA GLN A 378 7.89 -62.75 6.97
C GLN A 378 7.03 -63.95 7.41
N TRP A 379 5.75 -63.71 7.70
CA TRP A 379 4.79 -64.76 8.06
C TRP A 379 4.54 -65.75 6.91
N GLN A 380 4.37 -65.28 5.67
CA GLN A 380 4.27 -66.14 4.49
C GLN A 380 5.55 -66.94 4.26
N SER A 381 6.72 -66.34 4.47
CA SER A 381 8.00 -67.03 4.39
C SER A 381 8.11 -68.12 5.46
N LEU A 382 7.64 -67.85 6.69
CA LEU A 382 7.55 -68.83 7.77
C LEU A 382 6.58 -69.96 7.43
N LEU A 383 5.39 -69.66 6.92
CA LEU A 383 4.43 -70.67 6.46
C LEU A 383 5.03 -71.54 5.35
N ALA A 384 5.77 -70.96 4.41
CA ALA A 384 6.47 -71.71 3.37
C ALA A 384 7.56 -72.63 3.96
N ILE A 385 8.32 -72.16 4.95
CA ILE A 385 9.29 -73.00 5.68
C ILE A 385 8.57 -74.13 6.41
N ILE A 386 7.52 -73.85 7.16
CA ILE A 386 6.73 -74.84 7.88
C ILE A 386 6.17 -75.89 6.91
N HIS A 387 5.57 -75.47 5.79
CA HIS A 387 5.07 -76.40 4.77
C HIS A 387 6.17 -77.25 4.15
N THR A 388 7.36 -76.68 3.90
CA THR A 388 8.51 -77.42 3.36
C THR A 388 9.02 -78.43 4.38
N SER A 389 9.22 -78.01 5.63
CA SER A 389 9.69 -78.84 6.75
C SER A 389 8.69 -79.93 7.13
N PHE A 390 7.39 -79.64 7.09
CA PHE A 390 6.35 -80.63 7.34
C PHE A 390 6.27 -81.63 6.18
N GLY A 391 6.47 -81.19 4.93
CA GLY A 391 6.59 -82.07 3.77
C GLY A 391 7.75 -83.06 3.89
N THR A 392 8.94 -82.58 4.28
CA THR A 392 10.10 -83.46 4.56
C THR A 392 9.87 -84.36 5.78
N TYR A 393 9.20 -83.87 6.83
CA TYR A 393 8.85 -84.68 7.99
C TYR A 393 7.85 -85.79 7.63
N GLN A 394 6.91 -85.53 6.74
CA GLN A 394 5.94 -86.51 6.24
C GLN A 394 6.60 -87.59 5.37
N GLU A 395 7.59 -87.22 4.55
CA GLU A 395 8.44 -88.18 3.82
C GLU A 395 9.28 -89.05 4.77
N GLN A 396 9.86 -88.46 5.82
CA GLN A 396 10.64 -89.19 6.83
C GLN A 396 9.77 -90.09 7.72
N LEU A 397 8.56 -89.68 8.10
CA LEU A 397 7.60 -90.51 8.83
C LEU A 397 7.12 -91.71 8.00
N MET A 398 7.01 -91.57 6.68
CA MET A 398 6.72 -92.68 5.77
C MET A 398 7.88 -93.70 5.72
N GLU A 399 9.13 -93.25 5.83
CA GLU A 399 10.29 -94.15 5.99
C GLU A 399 10.28 -94.85 7.36
N ILE A 400 9.91 -94.15 8.43
CA ILE A 400 9.83 -94.71 9.79
C ILE A 400 8.62 -95.66 9.95
N HIS A 401 7.51 -95.46 9.23
CA HIS A 401 6.38 -96.39 9.29
C HIS A 401 6.62 -97.73 8.56
N GLN A 402 7.70 -97.84 7.78
CA GLN A 402 8.25 -99.13 7.34
C GLN A 402 9.04 -99.88 8.45
N GLU A 403 9.20 -99.29 9.64
CA GLU A 403 10.03 -99.81 10.75
C GLU A 403 9.26 -100.52 11.88
N GLN A 404 8.15 -101.19 11.59
CA GLN A 404 7.67 -102.29 12.47
C GLN A 404 8.62 -103.53 12.47
N LYS A 405 9.76 -103.47 11.76
CA LYS A 405 10.80 -104.51 11.73
C LYS A 405 11.83 -104.43 12.87
N LEU A 406 11.83 -103.38 13.69
CA LEU A 406 12.85 -103.19 14.73
C LEU A 406 12.76 -104.21 15.87
N LEU A 407 11.56 -104.69 16.20
CA LEU A 407 11.38 -105.80 17.16
C LEU A 407 11.93 -107.14 16.63
N ILE A 408 11.90 -107.35 15.31
CA ILE A 408 12.38 -108.59 14.67
C ILE A 408 13.93 -108.63 14.64
N HIS A 409 14.60 -107.48 14.52
CA HIS A 409 16.06 -107.40 14.49
C HIS A 409 16.72 -107.55 15.86
N LEU A 410 16.08 -107.10 16.95
CA LEU A 410 16.57 -107.34 18.32
C LEU A 410 16.58 -108.84 18.66
N ASP A 411 15.52 -109.56 18.30
CA ASP A 411 15.42 -111.02 18.47
C ASP A 411 16.45 -111.76 17.59
N ALA A 412 16.69 -111.28 16.37
CA ALA A 412 17.72 -111.83 15.48
C ALA A 412 19.14 -111.64 16.02
N ILE A 413 19.46 -110.46 16.59
CA ILE A 413 20.77 -110.18 17.20
C ILE A 413 21.01 -111.08 18.41
N GLN A 414 19.99 -111.27 19.25
CA GLN A 414 20.08 -112.13 20.43
C GLN A 414 20.30 -113.60 20.03
N ASN A 415 19.61 -114.07 18.99
CA ASN A 415 19.80 -115.43 18.43
C ASN A 415 21.17 -115.63 17.78
N ILE A 416 21.70 -114.63 17.07
CA ILE A 416 23.05 -114.66 16.47
C ILE A 416 24.12 -114.70 17.57
N GLN A 417 23.98 -113.90 18.64
CA GLN A 417 24.89 -113.94 19.79
C GLN A 417 24.90 -115.31 20.48
N GLN A 418 23.73 -115.91 20.72
CA GLN A 418 23.65 -117.25 21.31
C GLN A 418 24.29 -118.31 20.40
N SER A 419 24.07 -118.23 19.09
CA SER A 419 24.65 -119.16 18.10
C SER A 419 26.17 -119.04 18.03
N ARG A 420 26.70 -117.81 18.09
CA ARG A 420 28.14 -117.55 18.16
C ARG A 420 28.77 -118.17 19.40
N LEU A 421 28.16 -117.98 20.57
CA LEU A 421 28.64 -118.53 21.84
C LEU A 421 28.69 -120.07 21.80
N LYS A 422 27.67 -120.69 21.20
CA LYS A 422 27.58 -122.15 21.04
C LYS A 422 28.64 -122.70 20.08
N CYS A 423 28.92 -121.99 18.98
CA CYS A 423 30.02 -122.32 18.06
C CYS A 423 31.38 -122.26 18.77
N GLU A 424 31.65 -121.20 19.53
CA GLU A 424 32.90 -121.04 20.30
C GLU A 424 33.07 -122.16 21.35
N GLN A 425 31.99 -122.56 22.03
CA GLN A 425 31.99 -123.66 23.01
C GLN A 425 32.27 -125.02 22.36
N ASN A 426 31.58 -125.34 21.25
CA ASN A 426 31.79 -126.59 20.52
C ASN A 426 33.22 -126.69 19.96
N MET A 427 33.75 -125.56 19.48
CA MET A 427 35.11 -125.49 18.96
C MET A 427 36.14 -125.76 20.06
N LYS A 428 35.96 -125.17 21.26
CA LYS A 428 36.80 -125.48 22.44
C LYS A 428 36.72 -126.95 22.87
N GLN A 429 35.53 -127.55 22.88
CA GLN A 429 35.37 -128.98 23.21
C GLN A 429 36.10 -129.89 22.21
N LEU A 430 36.02 -129.58 20.91
CA LEU A 430 36.73 -130.31 19.86
C LEU A 430 38.25 -130.12 19.92
N GLU A 431 38.73 -128.92 20.27
CA GLU A 431 40.15 -128.66 20.52
C GLU A 431 40.69 -129.45 21.73
N THR A 432 39.86 -129.62 22.76
CA THR A 432 40.17 -130.46 23.94
C THR A 432 40.22 -131.95 23.57
N LEU A 433 39.29 -132.41 22.73
CA LEU A 433 39.30 -133.79 22.21
C LEU A 433 40.50 -134.06 21.29
N ALA A 434 40.93 -133.07 20.49
CA ALA A 434 42.08 -133.17 19.60
C ALA A 434 43.44 -133.25 20.32
N THR A 435 43.51 -132.76 21.57
CA THR A 435 44.70 -132.75 22.42
C THR A 435 44.79 -133.96 23.35
N SER A 436 43.68 -134.63 23.64
CA SER A 436 43.67 -135.95 24.30
C SER A 436 44.16 -137.06 23.34
N GLY A 437 45.18 -137.81 23.74
CA GLY A 437 45.84 -138.82 22.91
C GLY A 437 44.93 -139.98 22.47
N PHE A 438 44.29 -139.83 21.32
CA PHE A 438 43.78 -140.92 20.49
C PHE A 438 44.88 -141.42 19.53
N THR A 439 45.14 -142.73 19.49
CA THR A 439 46.15 -143.37 18.63
C THR A 439 45.65 -143.78 17.23
N HIS A 440 44.44 -143.38 16.83
CA HIS A 440 43.88 -143.65 15.50
C HIS A 440 43.89 -142.38 14.61
N SER A 441 44.66 -142.42 13.51
CA SER A 441 44.89 -141.30 12.60
C SER A 441 43.63 -140.78 11.89
N THR A 442 42.60 -141.60 11.73
CA THR A 442 41.34 -141.23 11.06
C THR A 442 40.40 -140.37 11.92
N LYS A 443 40.40 -140.53 13.26
CA LYS A 443 39.57 -139.70 14.16
C LYS A 443 40.10 -138.27 14.30
N LYS A 444 41.43 -138.09 14.28
CA LYS A 444 42.08 -136.78 14.40
C LYS A 444 41.77 -135.87 13.22
N GLU A 445 41.69 -136.44 12.02
CA GLU A 445 41.38 -135.68 10.80
C GLU A 445 39.90 -135.29 10.73
N SER A 446 38.99 -136.13 11.22
CA SER A 446 37.56 -135.80 11.39
C SER A 446 37.36 -134.62 12.34
N ILE A 447 38.06 -134.59 13.48
CA ILE A 447 37.98 -133.48 14.46
C ILE A 447 38.53 -132.18 13.87
N ARG A 448 39.66 -132.24 13.14
CA ARG A 448 40.22 -131.07 12.45
C ARG A 448 39.27 -130.50 11.39
N THR A 449 38.56 -131.36 10.68
CA THR A 449 37.58 -130.96 9.66
C THR A 449 36.38 -130.27 10.30
N GLN A 450 35.89 -130.79 11.43
CA GLN A 450 34.82 -130.14 12.21
C GLN A 450 35.26 -128.78 12.78
N ILE A 451 36.48 -128.66 13.30
CA ILE A 451 37.02 -127.38 13.79
C ILE A 451 37.13 -126.37 12.64
N ARG A 452 37.60 -126.77 11.45
CA ARG A 452 37.63 -125.87 10.28
C ARG A 452 36.22 -125.41 9.88
N SER A 453 35.25 -126.31 9.87
CA SER A 453 33.85 -125.97 9.58
C SER A 453 33.28 -124.96 10.58
N LEU A 454 33.55 -125.13 11.88
CA LEU A 454 33.10 -124.20 12.92
C LEU A 454 33.80 -122.84 12.83
N LYS A 455 35.07 -122.78 12.42
CA LYS A 455 35.78 -121.50 12.19
C LYS A 455 35.19 -120.71 11.03
N ILE A 456 34.77 -121.39 9.96
CA ILE A 456 34.09 -120.75 8.83
C ILE A 456 32.76 -120.16 9.30
N GLN A 457 31.93 -120.95 9.99
CA GLN A 457 30.66 -120.48 10.55
C GLN A 457 30.83 -119.32 11.54
N LEU A 458 31.88 -119.35 12.37
CA LEU A 458 32.17 -118.26 13.31
C LEU A 458 32.55 -116.96 12.58
N ASN A 459 33.31 -117.05 11.50
CA ASN A 459 33.65 -115.88 10.68
C ASN A 459 32.41 -115.30 9.98
N GLU A 460 31.54 -116.13 9.41
CA GLU A 460 30.29 -115.68 8.79
C GLU A 460 29.38 -114.97 9.82
N LEU A 461 29.28 -115.50 11.05
CA LEU A 461 28.52 -114.86 12.13
C LEU A 461 29.13 -113.53 12.57
N ASN A 462 30.46 -113.41 12.58
CA ASN A 462 31.13 -112.15 12.92
C ASN A 462 30.95 -111.08 11.84
N GLU A 463 30.94 -111.47 10.57
CA GLU A 463 30.71 -110.55 9.44
C GLU A 463 29.26 -110.03 9.44
N LEU A 464 28.29 -110.91 9.69
CA LEU A 464 26.89 -110.55 9.91
C LEU A 464 26.72 -109.59 11.11
N PHE A 465 27.37 -109.88 12.23
CA PHE A 465 27.30 -109.03 13.42
C PHE A 465 27.91 -107.64 13.18
N SER A 466 29.04 -107.56 12.46
CA SER A 466 29.67 -106.28 12.09
C SER A 466 28.77 -105.46 11.16
N THR A 467 28.09 -106.11 10.21
CA THR A 467 27.18 -105.44 9.27
C THR A 467 25.98 -104.83 10.02
N ILE A 468 25.40 -105.58 10.95
CA ILE A 468 24.27 -105.10 11.78
C ILE A 468 24.70 -103.95 12.71
N GLN A 469 25.90 -104.01 13.29
CA GLN A 469 26.43 -102.92 14.11
C GLN A 469 26.69 -101.64 13.31
N GLN A 470 27.16 -101.78 12.06
CA GLN A 470 27.33 -100.64 11.15
C GLN A 470 25.97 -99.98 10.89
N ASP A 471 24.94 -100.77 10.56
CA ASP A 471 23.57 -100.30 10.29
C ASP A 471 22.96 -99.57 11.50
N LEU A 472 23.17 -100.07 12.72
CA LEU A 472 22.70 -99.43 13.95
C LEU A 472 23.39 -98.09 14.23
N ARG A 473 24.67 -97.93 13.87
CA ARG A 473 25.38 -96.64 14.04
C ARG A 473 24.85 -95.58 13.09
N THR A 474 24.60 -95.94 11.83
CA THR A 474 24.03 -94.99 10.85
C THR A 474 22.61 -94.58 11.26
N ARG A 475 21.83 -95.49 11.87
CA ARG A 475 20.50 -95.17 12.42
C ARG A 475 20.55 -94.32 13.70
N SER A 476 21.53 -94.52 14.57
CA SER A 476 21.75 -93.65 15.74
C SER A 476 22.06 -92.20 15.34
N GLN A 477 22.81 -92.00 14.25
CA GLN A 477 23.11 -90.67 13.71
C GLN A 477 21.86 -89.98 13.14
N ALA A 478 20.92 -90.73 12.58
CA ALA A 478 19.63 -90.18 12.13
C ALA A 478 18.77 -89.69 13.31
N CYS A 479 18.75 -90.42 14.43
CA CYS A 479 18.05 -89.97 15.64
C CYS A 479 18.67 -88.70 16.26
N GLU A 480 20.00 -88.55 16.26
CA GLU A 480 20.67 -87.32 16.72
C GLU A 480 20.33 -86.11 15.83
N LEU A 481 20.18 -86.31 14.52
CA LEU A 481 19.73 -85.27 13.59
C LEU A 481 18.30 -84.81 13.88
N VAL A 482 17.38 -85.75 14.12
CA VAL A 482 15.99 -85.42 14.49
C VAL A 482 15.94 -84.65 15.81
N GLN A 483 16.74 -85.07 16.81
CA GLN A 483 16.83 -84.35 18.08
C GLN A 483 17.39 -82.93 17.90
N THR A 484 18.39 -82.76 17.03
CA THR A 484 18.95 -81.43 16.72
C THR A 484 17.89 -80.52 16.09
N CYS A 485 17.07 -81.05 15.17
CA CYS A 485 15.95 -80.29 14.59
C CYS A 485 14.90 -79.89 15.63
N ILE A 486 14.58 -80.79 16.57
CA ILE A 486 13.64 -80.48 17.68
C ILE A 486 14.21 -79.38 18.58
N ASP A 487 15.50 -79.43 18.90
CA ASP A 487 16.15 -78.44 19.75
C ASP A 487 16.20 -77.05 19.07
N GLU A 488 16.46 -77.00 17.76
CA GLU A 488 16.42 -75.75 16.97
C GLU A 488 15.00 -75.16 16.89
N ILE A 489 13.98 -75.99 16.70
CA ILE A 489 12.57 -75.56 16.72
C ILE A 489 12.20 -74.99 18.09
N ASN A 490 12.58 -75.66 19.18
CA ASN A 490 12.31 -75.18 20.54
C ASN A 490 13.03 -73.87 20.85
N GLN A 491 14.30 -73.72 20.46
CA GLN A 491 15.05 -72.48 20.64
C GLN A 491 14.42 -71.30 19.88
N PHE A 492 13.85 -71.57 18.70
CA PHE A 492 13.11 -70.58 17.93
C PHE A 492 11.79 -70.20 18.60
N LEU A 493 11.00 -71.16 19.09
CA LEU A 493 9.76 -70.90 19.82
C LEU A 493 10.00 -70.10 21.11
N ASP A 494 11.07 -70.39 21.84
CA ASP A 494 11.50 -69.60 23.01
C ASP A 494 11.82 -68.14 22.63
N SER A 495 12.40 -67.90 21.44
CA SER A 495 12.71 -66.55 20.96
C SER A 495 11.47 -65.72 20.62
N LEU A 496 10.41 -66.37 20.10
CA LEU A 496 9.12 -65.75 19.80
C LEU A 496 8.37 -65.38 21.08
N GLU A 497 8.46 -66.21 22.12
CA GLU A 497 7.82 -65.97 23.42
C GLU A 497 8.37 -64.70 24.09
N ILE A 498 9.69 -64.46 23.98
CA ILE A 498 10.36 -63.26 24.50
C ILE A 498 9.87 -61.97 23.82
N HIS A 499 9.48 -62.03 22.54
CA HIS A 499 9.05 -60.85 21.76
C HIS A 499 7.53 -60.58 21.86
N SER A 500 6.76 -61.48 22.48
CA SER A 500 5.28 -61.40 22.57
C SER A 500 4.74 -60.54 23.71
N ASN A 501 5.59 -59.98 24.57
CA ASN A 501 5.17 -59.30 25.80
C ASN A 501 4.32 -58.03 25.59
N ASP A 502 4.28 -57.46 24.37
CA ASP A 502 3.64 -56.16 24.16
C ASP A 502 2.35 -56.18 23.33
N ASN A 503 1.87 -57.31 22.78
CA ASN A 503 0.49 -57.39 22.23
C ASN A 503 -0.02 -58.84 22.00
N GLU A 504 -1.22 -59.10 22.52
CA GLU A 504 -2.17 -60.18 22.21
C GLU A 504 -1.93 -61.63 22.71
N ILE A 505 -2.91 -62.08 23.51
CA ILE A 505 -3.19 -63.45 24.00
C ILE A 505 -3.25 -64.51 22.87
N LEU A 506 -3.48 -64.08 21.62
CA LEU A 506 -3.51 -64.94 20.43
C LEU A 506 -2.12 -65.50 20.08
N SER A 507 -1.04 -64.75 20.33
CA SER A 507 0.33 -65.21 20.02
C SER A 507 0.78 -66.37 20.92
N LEU A 508 0.55 -66.27 22.23
CA LEU A 508 0.90 -67.31 23.20
C LEU A 508 0.12 -68.61 22.98
N THR A 509 -1.17 -68.52 22.62
CA THR A 509 -2.00 -69.71 22.38
C THR A 509 -1.54 -70.48 21.13
N TRP A 510 -1.11 -69.75 20.09
CA TRP A 510 -0.54 -70.35 18.88
C TRP A 510 0.86 -70.92 19.10
N ILE A 511 1.72 -70.23 19.88
CA ILE A 511 3.02 -70.76 20.29
C ILE A 511 2.84 -72.07 21.07
N GLN A 512 1.85 -72.14 21.97
CA GLN A 512 1.53 -73.37 22.69
C GLN A 512 0.97 -74.48 21.79
N TYR A 513 0.16 -74.14 20.79
CA TYR A 513 -0.31 -75.12 19.79
C TYR A 513 0.85 -75.68 18.96
N LEU A 514 1.80 -74.84 18.53
CA LEU A 514 3.00 -75.26 17.79
C LEU A 514 4.03 -76.02 18.64
N ARG A 515 4.03 -75.87 19.97
CA ARG A 515 4.80 -76.73 20.88
C ARG A 515 4.13 -78.09 21.12
N PHE A 516 2.81 -78.15 20.93
CA PHE A 516 2.02 -79.37 21.15
C PHE A 516 2.06 -80.30 19.95
N GLU A 517 1.92 -79.75 18.74
CA GLU A 517 2.27 -80.43 17.48
C GLU A 517 3.77 -80.74 17.44
#